data_AF-A0A9Q3IQU9-F1
#
_entry.id   AF-A0A9Q3IQU9-F1
#
_cell.length_a   1.000
_cell.length_b   1.000
_cell.length_c   1.000
_cell.angle_alpha   90.00
_cell.angle_beta   90.00
_cell.angle_gamma   90.00
#
_symmetry.space_group_name_H-M   'P 1'
#
loop_
_entity.id
_entity.type
_entity.pdbx_description
1 polymer ?
#
loop_
_entity_poly.entity_id
_entity_poly.type
_entity_poly.pdbx_seq_one_letter_code
_entity_poly.pdbx_strand_id
1 'polypeptide(L)'
;MYEILNRTWTLKDAYHHFCSTLNLQGYQLSAIEWEKVKVMIDFLHPLHEPTHIICGSKYPAINHALPLYILLIKRIQQACQQYDVAQIKPAEGAMINKLTKYLCIILLKTPIICSTILNP
;
A
#
# COMPACT_ATOMS: atom_id res chain seq x y z
N MET A 1 -6.34 -6.33 3.55
CA MET A 1 -5.89 -6.73 2.20
C MET A 1 -4.40 -7.02 2.17
N TYR A 2 -3.51 -6.06 2.51
CA TYR A 2 -2.06 -6.30 2.66
C TYR A 2 -1.76 -7.53 3.54
N GLU A 3 -2.29 -7.57 4.76
CA GLU A 3 -2.10 -8.70 5.70
C GLU A 3 -2.47 -10.06 5.12
N ILE A 4 -3.56 -10.12 4.34
CA ILE A 4 -4.03 -11.36 3.72
C ILE A 4 -3.02 -11.80 2.66
N LEU A 5 -2.61 -10.90 1.77
CA LEU A 5 -1.62 -11.20 0.72
C LEU A 5 -0.27 -11.58 1.32
N ASN A 6 0.20 -10.85 2.33
CA ASN A 6 1.47 -11.12 3.00
C ASN A 6 1.45 -12.52 3.65
N ARG A 7 0.38 -12.86 4.37
CA ARG A 7 0.20 -14.22 4.93
C ARG A 7 0.14 -15.29 3.85
N THR A 8 -0.57 -15.06 2.76
CA THR A 8 -0.63 -15.99 1.61
C THR A 8 0.77 -16.24 1.03
N TRP A 9 1.59 -15.19 0.91
CA TRP A 9 2.97 -15.31 0.47
C TRP A 9 3.85 -16.09 1.45
N THR A 10 3.74 -15.83 2.75
CA THR A 10 4.48 -16.58 3.79
C THR A 10 4.11 -18.07 3.80
N LEU A 11 2.88 -18.41 3.44
CA LEU A 11 2.37 -19.78 3.42
C LEU A 11 2.52 -20.47 2.05
N LYS A 12 3.23 -19.86 1.09
CA LYS A 12 3.38 -20.38 -0.29
C LYS A 12 3.85 -21.84 -0.34
N ASP A 13 4.85 -22.20 0.46
CA ASP A 13 5.41 -23.55 0.44
C ASP A 13 4.46 -24.58 1.06
N ALA A 14 3.80 -24.21 2.16
CA ALA A 14 2.77 -25.04 2.77
C ALA A 14 1.58 -25.25 1.84
N TYR A 15 1.18 -24.20 1.12
CA TYR A 15 0.13 -24.24 0.11
C TYR A 15 0.50 -25.18 -1.06
N HIS A 16 1.73 -25.07 -1.59
CA HIS A 16 2.22 -25.96 -2.64
C HIS A 16 2.17 -27.43 -2.19
N HIS A 17 2.65 -27.72 -0.98
CA HIS A 17 2.62 -29.05 -0.41
C HIS A 17 1.18 -29.57 -0.24
N PHE A 18 0.27 -28.74 0.26
CA PHE A 18 -1.14 -29.07 0.43
C PHE A 18 -1.83 -29.41 -0.90
N CYS A 19 -1.64 -28.57 -1.93
CA CYS A 19 -2.19 -28.81 -3.26
C CYS A 19 -1.65 -30.10 -3.89
N SER A 20 -0.36 -30.38 -3.69
CA SER A 20 0.28 -31.61 -4.17
C SER A 20 -0.27 -32.86 -3.47
N THR A 21 -0.53 -32.77 -2.16
CA THR A 21 -1.01 -33.90 -1.34
C THR A 21 -2.45 -34.30 -1.68
N LEU A 22 -3.29 -33.31 -2.00
CA LEU A 22 -4.73 -33.51 -2.25
C LEU A 22 -5.10 -33.56 -3.74
N ASN A 23 -4.11 -33.63 -4.65
CA ASN A 23 -4.33 -33.58 -6.11
C ASN A 23 -5.14 -32.34 -6.57
N LEU A 24 -4.98 -31.21 -5.89
CA LEU A 24 -5.66 -29.95 -6.21
C LEU A 24 -4.85 -29.07 -7.17
N GLN A 25 -4.19 -29.69 -8.16
CA GLN A 25 -3.27 -29.01 -9.09
C GLN A 25 -3.97 -27.87 -9.86
N GLY A 26 -5.28 -27.99 -10.14
CA GLY A 26 -6.06 -26.94 -10.81
C GLY A 26 -6.21 -25.64 -10.00
N TYR A 27 -5.91 -25.66 -8.70
CA TYR A 27 -5.94 -24.48 -7.85
C TYR A 27 -4.55 -23.86 -7.65
N GLN A 28 -3.49 -24.56 -8.04
CA GLN A 28 -2.13 -24.13 -7.77
C GLN A 28 -1.76 -22.89 -8.60
N LEU A 29 -1.41 -21.82 -7.89
CA LEU A 29 -0.88 -20.60 -8.50
C LEU A 29 0.44 -20.90 -9.22
N SER A 30 0.52 -20.43 -10.47
CA SER A 30 1.73 -20.43 -11.28
C SER A 30 2.80 -19.49 -10.73
N ALA A 31 4.04 -19.64 -11.20
CA ALA A 31 5.13 -18.75 -10.83
C ALA A 31 4.82 -17.27 -11.11
N ILE A 32 4.18 -16.99 -12.24
CA ILE A 32 3.78 -15.64 -12.68
C ILE A 32 2.71 -15.07 -11.73
N GLU A 33 1.76 -15.88 -11.27
CA GLU A 33 0.74 -15.42 -10.34
C GLU A 33 1.32 -15.15 -8.95
N TRP A 34 2.28 -15.97 -8.50
CA TRP A 34 3.03 -15.67 -7.28
C TRP A 34 3.83 -14.38 -7.38
N GLU A 35 4.46 -14.12 -8.53
CA GLU A 35 5.14 -12.86 -8.78
C GLU A 35 4.18 -11.67 -8.67
N LYS A 36 2.97 -11.77 -9.25
CA LYS A 36 1.92 -10.75 -9.08
C LYS A 36 1.52 -10.53 -7.62
N VAL A 37 1.41 -11.61 -6.82
CA VAL A 37 1.13 -11.50 -5.38
C VAL A 37 2.26 -10.72 -4.68
N LYS A 38 3.51 -11.03 -4.99
CA LYS A 38 4.68 -10.33 -4.43
C LYS A 38 4.69 -8.86 -4.79
N VAL A 39 4.46 -8.55 -6.06
CA VAL A 39 4.29 -7.19 -6.58
C VAL A 39 3.20 -6.42 -5.80
N MET A 40 2.04 -7.05 -5.57
CA MET A 40 0.95 -6.42 -4.81
C MET A 40 1.34 -6.16 -3.36
N ILE A 41 2.04 -7.10 -2.71
CA ILE A 41 2.53 -6.92 -1.33
C ILE A 41 3.46 -5.73 -1.25
N ASP A 42 4.43 -5.64 -2.17
CA ASP A 42 5.44 -4.58 -2.16
C ASP A 42 4.86 -3.22 -2.52
N PHE A 43 3.84 -3.17 -3.40
CA PHE A 43 3.08 -1.97 -3.67
C PHE A 43 2.24 -1.51 -2.46
N LEU A 44 1.66 -2.45 -1.70
CA LEU A 44 0.78 -2.15 -0.57
C LEU A 44 1.52 -1.92 0.75
N HIS A 45 2.71 -2.50 0.92
CA HIS A 45 3.50 -2.38 2.14
C HIS A 45 3.72 -0.92 2.58
N PRO A 46 4.11 0.02 1.71
CA PRO A 46 4.45 1.36 2.15
C PRO A 46 3.22 2.14 2.65
N LEU A 47 2.02 1.65 2.36
CA LEU A 47 0.74 2.20 2.79
C LEU A 47 0.29 1.64 4.13
N HIS A 48 0.70 0.43 4.47
CA HIS A 48 0.12 -0.32 5.58
C HIS A 48 0.27 0.41 6.91
N GLU A 49 1.50 0.78 7.26
CA GLU A 49 1.83 1.42 8.52
C GLU A 49 1.28 2.87 8.61
N PRO A 50 1.44 3.75 7.60
CA PRO A 50 0.85 5.09 7.69
C PRO A 50 -0.69 5.09 7.72
N THR A 51 -1.34 4.11 7.07
CA THR A 51 -2.80 3.97 7.16
C THR A 51 -3.23 3.58 8.56
N HIS A 52 -2.47 2.71 9.24
CA HIS A 52 -2.73 2.38 10.64
C HIS A 52 -2.61 3.61 11.56
N ILE A 53 -1.62 4.49 11.31
CA ILE A 53 -1.44 5.73 12.07
C ILE A 53 -2.62 6.69 11.87
N ILE A 54 -3.04 6.94 10.62
CA ILE A 54 -4.16 7.86 10.36
C ILE A 54 -5.47 7.29 10.90
N CYS A 55 -5.78 6.03 10.57
CA CYS A 55 -7.07 5.42 10.89
C CYS A 55 -7.20 5.03 12.37
N GLY A 56 -6.09 4.75 13.06
CA GLY A 56 -6.08 4.35 14.47
C GLY A 56 -6.00 5.50 15.48
N SER A 57 -5.70 6.73 15.04
CA SER A 57 -5.58 7.88 15.95
C SER A 57 -6.95 8.37 16.45
N LYS A 58 -7.10 8.51 17.77
CA LYS A 58 -8.28 9.15 18.42
C LYS A 58 -8.25 10.68 18.34
N TYR A 59 -7.08 11.25 18.07
CA TYR A 59 -6.90 12.67 17.84
C TYR A 59 -7.05 12.98 16.36
N PRO A 60 -7.42 14.21 15.98
CA PRO A 60 -7.30 14.57 14.58
C PRO A 60 -5.80 14.46 14.24
N ALA A 61 -5.43 13.48 13.41
CA ALA A 61 -4.10 13.38 12.81
C ALA A 61 -3.81 14.57 11.87
N ILE A 62 -4.45 15.72 12.09
CA ILE A 62 -4.48 16.89 11.23
C ILE A 62 -3.06 17.43 11.02
N ASN A 63 -2.26 17.55 12.08
CA ASN A 63 -0.88 18.01 12.01
C ASN A 63 0.08 17.00 11.35
N HIS A 64 -0.26 15.70 11.39
CA HIS A 64 0.54 14.64 10.77
C HIS A 64 0.06 14.30 9.36
N ALA A 65 -1.16 14.70 9.00
CA ALA A 65 -1.80 14.33 7.75
C ALA A 65 -0.99 14.84 6.56
N LEU A 66 -0.59 16.12 6.60
CA LEU A 66 0.16 16.74 5.51
C LEU A 66 1.49 16.03 5.21
N PRO A 67 2.43 15.87 6.17
CA PRO A 67 3.67 15.15 5.93
C PRO A 67 3.46 13.68 5.58
N LEU A 68 2.41 13.05 6.11
CA LEU A 68 2.12 11.64 5.87
C LEU A 68 1.59 11.39 4.45
N TYR A 69 0.72 12.26 3.91
CA TYR A 69 0.31 12.18 2.49
C TYR A 69 1.50 12.37 1.55
N ILE A 70 2.40 13.31 1.84
CA ILE A 70 3.63 13.52 1.05
C ILE A 70 4.53 12.28 1.10
N LEU A 71 4.72 11.72 2.30
CA LEU A 71 5.52 10.49 2.48
C LEU A 71 4.91 9.31 1.71
N LEU A 72 3.59 9.14 1.77
CA LEU A 72 2.89 8.07 1.05
C LEU A 72 3.08 8.17 -0.46
N ILE A 73 2.90 9.37 -1.04
CA ILE A 73 3.10 9.59 -2.48
C ILE A 73 4.53 9.21 -2.89
N LYS A 74 5.54 9.67 -2.14
CA LYS A 74 6.95 9.34 -2.41
C LYS A 74 7.21 7.83 -2.32
N ARG A 75 6.69 7.17 -1.29
CA ARG A 75 6.92 5.74 -1.07
C ARG A 75 6.25 4.87 -2.15
N ILE A 76 5.06 5.24 -2.62
CA ILE A 76 4.39 4.55 -3.73
C ILE A 76 5.23 4.66 -5.00
N GLN A 77 5.69 5.87 -5.34
CA GLN A 77 6.54 6.09 -6.51
C GLN A 77 7.82 5.27 -6.46
N GLN A 78 8.47 5.20 -5.28
CA GLN A 78 9.66 4.38 -5.07
C GLN A 78 9.38 2.88 -5.20
N ALA A 79 8.28 2.39 -4.65
CA ALA A 79 7.91 0.98 -4.76
C ALA A 79 7.64 0.60 -6.23
N CYS A 80 7.01 1.49 -7.00
CA CYS A 80 6.71 1.24 -8.42
C CYS A 80 7.93 1.28 -9.34
N GLN A 81 9.01 1.99 -8.96
CA GLN A 81 10.26 2.02 -9.75
C GLN A 81 10.96 0.66 -9.87
N GLN A 82 10.64 -0.29 -8.97
CA GLN A 82 11.29 -1.59 -8.89
C GLN A 82 10.63 -2.67 -9.77
N TYR A 83 9.50 -2.37 -10.41
CA TYR A 83 8.72 -3.35 -11.17
C TYR A 83 8.46 -2.91 -12.60
N ASP A 84 8.19 -3.88 -13.46
CA ASP A 84 7.87 -3.62 -14.86
C ASP A 84 6.60 -2.75 -14.98
N VAL A 85 6.76 -1.62 -15.66
CA VAL A 85 5.91 -0.43 -15.56
C VAL A 85 4.49 -0.69 -16.08
N ALA A 86 4.29 -1.71 -16.94
CA ALA A 86 3.00 -1.95 -17.58
C ALA A 86 1.90 -2.46 -16.62
N GLN A 87 2.24 -3.27 -15.61
CA GLN A 87 1.23 -3.93 -14.78
C GLN A 87 0.74 -3.06 -13.60
N ILE A 88 1.61 -2.20 -13.05
CA ILE A 88 1.32 -1.44 -11.83
C ILE A 88 0.95 0.01 -12.12
N LYS A 89 1.41 0.59 -13.23
CA LYS A 89 1.20 2.02 -13.54
C LYS A 89 -0.25 2.49 -13.49
N PRO A 90 -1.27 1.71 -13.93
CA PRO A 90 -2.66 2.12 -13.74
C PRO A 90 -3.05 2.25 -12.26
N ALA A 91 -2.62 1.31 -11.42
CA ALA A 91 -2.87 1.30 -9.99
C ALA A 91 -2.11 2.41 -9.26
N GLU A 92 -0.83 2.60 -9.60
CA GLU A 92 0.00 3.71 -9.13
C GLU A 92 -0.67 5.06 -9.43
N GLY A 93 -1.03 5.30 -10.69
CA GLY A 93 -1.63 6.56 -11.13
C GLY A 93 -2.96 6.85 -10.42
N ALA A 94 -3.83 5.85 -10.30
CA ALA A 94 -5.08 5.97 -9.56
C ALA A 94 -4.84 6.33 -8.08
N MET A 95 -3.81 5.72 -7.47
CA MET A 95 -3.52 5.91 -6.06
C MET A 95 -2.86 7.26 -5.77
N ILE A 96 -1.89 7.68 -6.57
CA ILE A 96 -1.28 9.01 -6.49
C ILE A 96 -2.35 10.08 -6.69
N ASN A 97 -3.22 9.93 -7.70
CA ASN A 97 -4.29 10.90 -7.94
C ASN A 97 -5.22 11.03 -6.71
N LYS A 98 -5.60 9.91 -6.10
CA LYS A 98 -6.44 9.90 -4.89
C LYS A 98 -5.74 10.58 -3.71
N LEU A 99 -4.46 10.28 -3.47
CA LEU A 99 -3.69 10.89 -2.38
C LEU A 99 -3.46 12.39 -2.61
N THR A 100 -3.16 12.80 -3.84
CA THR A 100 -3.04 14.21 -4.23
C THR A 100 -4.35 14.95 -4.01
N LYS A 101 -5.50 14.34 -4.34
CA LYS A 101 -6.81 14.95 -4.06
C LYS A 101 -7.02 15.19 -2.56
N TYR A 102 -6.66 14.22 -1.71
CA TYR A 102 -6.74 14.39 -0.26
C TYR A 102 -5.79 15.46 0.25
N LEU A 103 -4.56 15.50 -0.28
CA LEU A 103 -3.57 16.52 0.01
C LEU A 103 -4.09 17.92 -0.33
N CYS A 104 -4.66 18.12 -1.52
CA CYS A 104 -5.25 19.40 -1.94
C CYS A 104 -6.38 19.85 -1.01
N ILE A 105 -7.28 18.94 -0.62
CA ILE A 105 -8.37 19.25 0.32
C ILE A 105 -7.82 19.72 1.67
N ILE A 106 -6.72 19.13 2.13
CA ILE A 106 -6.08 19.48 3.40
C ILE A 106 -5.37 20.83 3.31
N LEU A 107 -4.67 21.11 2.21
CA LEU A 107 -4.01 22.39 1.96
C LEU A 107 -5.01 23.56 1.87
N LEU A 108 -6.27 23.30 1.49
CA LEU A 108 -7.33 24.32 1.52
C LEU A 108 -7.83 24.65 2.94
N LYS A 109 -7.39 23.92 3.98
CA LYS A 109 -7.80 24.14 5.36
C LYS A 109 -6.67 24.82 6.15
N THR A 110 -6.78 26.13 6.33
CA THR A 110 -5.85 26.98 7.10
C THR A 110 -5.47 26.40 8.49
N PRO A 111 -6.39 25.85 9.29
CA PRO A 111 -6.03 25.28 10.60
C PRO A 111 -5.03 24.12 10.50
N ILE A 112 -5.07 23.34 9.42
CA ILE A 112 -4.20 22.18 9.24
C ILE A 112 -2.76 22.62 8.92
N ILE A 113 -2.61 23.59 8.01
CA ILE A 113 -1.31 24.18 7.68
C ILE A 113 -0.67 24.80 8.93
N CYS A 114 -1.42 25.63 9.66
CA CYS A 114 -0.93 26.23 10.89
C CYS A 114 -0.54 25.17 11.92
N SER A 115 -1.35 24.13 12.11
CA SER A 115 -1.04 23.05 13.07
C SER A 115 0.19 22.22 12.67
N THR A 116 0.50 22.10 11.37
CA THR A 116 1.69 21.37 10.89
C THR A 116 2.95 22.20 11.09
N ILE A 117 2.88 23.52 10.88
CA ILE A 117 4.01 24.44 11.11
C ILE A 117 4.32 24.59 12.61
N LEU A 118 3.28 24.61 13.45
CA LEU A 118 3.40 24.84 14.90
C LEU A 118 3.79 23.59 15.71
N ASN A 119 3.75 22.40 15.11
CA ASN A 119 4.24 21.14 15.69
C ASN A 119 5.37 20.58 14.80
N PRO A 120 6.61 21.12 14.91
CA PRO A 120 7.76 20.64 14.17
C PRO A 120 8.22 19.24 14.59
#